data_AF-A0AAP9Y566-F1
#
_entry.id   AF-A0AAP9Y566-F1
#
_cell.length_a   1.000
_cell.length_b   1.000
_cell.length_c   1.000
_cell.angle_alpha   90.00
_cell.angle_beta   90.00
_cell.angle_gamma   90.00
#
_symmetry.space_group_name_H-M   'P 1'
#
loop_
_entity.id
_entity.type
_entity.pdbx_description
1 polymer ?
#
loop_
_entity_poly.entity_id
_entity_poly.type
_entity_poly.pdbx_seq_one_letter_code
_entity_poly.pdbx_strand_id
1 'polypeptide(L)' 'MFTDAKRELKELIALVDQLAREDATRAATPEIVPGEGYDESRRSRELRSIALIEKYELQGWNRH' A
#
# COMPACT_ATOMS: atom_id res chain seq x y z
N MET A 1 19.77 -12.01 -1.11
CA MET A 1 19.02 -13.08 -0.39
C MET A 1 18.75 -12.87 1.12
N PHE A 2 19.09 -11.72 1.73
CA PHE A 2 18.43 -11.27 2.99
C PHE A 2 18.14 -9.77 2.92
N THR A 3 19.03 -9.06 2.23
CA THR A 3 18.89 -7.67 1.77
C THR A 3 17.63 -7.43 0.94
N ASP A 4 17.31 -8.32 -0.01
CA ASP A 4 16.12 -8.17 -0.86
C ASP A 4 14.84 -8.30 -0.05
N ALA A 5 14.76 -9.30 0.84
CA ALA A 5 13.59 -9.48 1.68
C ALA A 5 13.38 -8.31 2.65
N LYS A 6 14.45 -7.82 3.26
CA LYS A 6 14.39 -6.61 4.10
C LYS A 6 13.96 -5.37 3.31
N ARG A 7 14.44 -5.21 2.07
CA ARG A 7 14.04 -4.10 1.19
C ARG A 7 12.55 -4.20 0.85
N GLU A 8 12.09 -5.38 0.47
CA GLU A 8 10.69 -5.63 0.11
C GLU A 8 9.73 -5.48 1.31
N LEU A 9 10.13 -5.88 2.52
CA LEU A 9 9.33 -5.62 3.72
C LEU A 9 9.25 -4.12 4.04
N LYS A 10 10.35 -3.37 3.86
CA LYS A 10 10.32 -1.91 4.00
C LYS A 10 9.43 -1.25 2.94
N GLU A 11 9.49 -1.76 1.71
CA GLU A 11 8.60 -1.33 0.63
C GLU A 11 7.14 -1.57 1.00
N LEU A 12 6.80 -2.76 1.50
CA LEU A 12 5.45 -3.08 1.94
C LEU A 12 4.95 -2.13 3.04
N ILE A 13 5.76 -1.86 4.07
CA ILE A 13 5.42 -0.90 5.14
C ILE A 13 5.12 0.48 4.55
N ALA A 14 5.97 0.97 3.65
CA ALA A 14 5.78 2.26 3.03
C ALA A 14 4.51 2.32 2.15
N LEU A 15 4.23 1.25 1.40
CA LEU A 15 3.02 1.16 0.56
C LEU A 15 1.74 1.18 1.39
N VAL A 16 1.69 0.41 2.48
CA VAL A 16 0.52 0.35 3.36
C VAL A 16 0.28 1.69 4.06
N ASP A 17 1.33 2.32 4.60
CA ASP A 17 1.23 3.64 5.23
C ASP A 17 0.77 4.72 4.22
N GLN A 18 1.29 4.69 3.00
CA GLN A 18 0.85 5.60 1.96
C GLN A 18 -0.63 5.41 1.60
N LEU A 19 -1.07 4.16 1.37
CA LEU A 19 -2.47 3.86 1.04
C LEU A 19 -3.42 4.28 2.17
N ALA A 20 -3.03 4.03 3.43
CA ALA A 20 -3.82 4.43 4.59
C ALA A 20 -3.96 5.96 4.70
N ARG A 21 -2.90 6.73 4.40
CA ARG A 21 -2.96 8.20 4.37
C ARG A 21 -3.82 8.71 3.24
N GLU A 22 -3.72 8.10 2.06
CA GLU A 22 -4.57 8.41 0.92
C GLU A 22 -6.06 8.18 1.25
N ASP A 23 -6.38 7.07 1.93
CA ASP A 23 -7.74 6.76 2.37
C ASP A 23 -8.24 7.74 3.43
N ALA A 24 -7.41 8.08 4.42
CA ALA A 24 -7.74 9.07 5.43
C ALA A 24 -7.97 10.45 4.80
N THR A 25 -7.14 10.85 3.83
CA THR A 25 -7.28 12.12 3.11
C THR A 25 -8.59 12.14 2.31
N ARG A 26 -8.90 11.07 1.57
CA ARG A 26 -10.14 10.96 0.80
C ARG A 26 -11.38 10.96 1.68
N ALA A 27 -11.30 10.36 2.87
CA ALA A 27 -12.37 10.36 3.86
C ALA A 27 -12.57 11.76 4.51
N ALA A 28 -11.47 12.48 4.76
CA ALA A 28 -11.50 13.80 5.39
C ALA A 28 -11.95 14.92 4.45
N THR A 29 -11.56 14.85 3.17
CA THR A 29 -11.85 15.87 2.15
C THR A 29 -12.38 15.23 0.86
N PRO A 30 -13.63 14.74 0.86
CA PRO A 30 -14.23 14.03 -0.28
C PRO A 30 -14.45 14.90 -1.52
N GLU A 31 -14.47 16.23 -1.36
CA GLU A 31 -14.60 17.21 -2.44
C GLU A 31 -13.34 17.36 -3.30
N ILE A 32 -12.18 16.91 -2.79
CA ILE A 32 -10.93 16.98 -3.53
C ILE A 32 -10.89 15.82 -4.54
N VAL A 33 -11.00 16.18 -5.82
CA VAL A 33 -10.80 15.24 -6.92
C VAL A 33 -9.30 15.02 -7.10
N PRO A 34 -8.81 13.77 -7.05
CA PRO A 34 -7.40 13.48 -7.30
C PRO A 34 -7.00 13.86 -8.73
N GLY A 35 -5.74 14.26 -8.90
CA GLY A 35 -5.19 14.58 -10.21
C GLY A 35 -5.16 13.38 -11.17
N GLU A 36 -4.93 13.68 -12.44
CA GLU A 36 -4.83 12.66 -13.50
C GLU A 36 -3.76 11.60 -13.16
N GLY A 37 -4.07 10.33 -13.43
CA GLY A 37 -3.17 9.20 -13.14
C GLY A 37 -3.11 8.79 -11.66
N TYR A 38 -3.85 9.45 -10.76
CA TYR A 38 -3.92 9.05 -9.35
C TYR A 38 -4.45 7.62 -9.18
N ASP A 39 -5.57 7.29 -9.82
CA ASP A 39 -6.20 5.97 -9.67
C ASP A 39 -5.31 4.85 -10.21
N GLU A 40 -4.59 5.07 -11.31
CA GLU A 40 -3.63 4.10 -11.85
C GLU A 40 -2.41 3.93 -10.93
N SER A 41 -1.87 5.03 -10.41
CA SER A 41 -0.76 5.02 -9.47
C SER A 41 -1.14 4.31 -8.17
N ARG A 42 -2.34 4.60 -7.66
CA ARG A 42 -2.88 3.96 -6.46
C ARG A 42 -3.10 2.46 -6.70
N ARG A 43 -3.75 2.08 -7.80
CA ARG A 43 -3.96 0.67 -8.17
C ARG A 43 -2.63 -0.08 -8.27
N SER A 44 -1.60 0.55 -8.83
CA SER A 44 -0.26 -0.06 -8.92
C SER A 44 0.34 -0.31 -7.53
N ARG A 45 0.18 0.62 -6.59
CA ARG A 45 0.59 0.45 -5.19
C ARG A 45 -0.19 -0.66 -4.49
N GLU A 46 -1.52 -0.70 -4.68
CA GLU A 46 -2.39 -1.74 -4.13
C GLU A 46 -1.96 -3.12 -4.63
N LEU A 47 -1.79 -3.30 -5.94
CA LEU A 47 -1.33 -4.56 -6.54
C LEU A 47 0.03 -4.98 -6.01
N ARG A 48 0.97 -4.03 -5.88
CA ARG A 48 2.30 -4.31 -5.33
C ARG A 48 2.23 -4.74 -3.86
N SER A 49 1.39 -4.09 -3.07
CA SER A 49 1.18 -4.45 -1.67
C SER A 49 0.60 -5.87 -1.53
N ILE A 50 -0.40 -6.22 -2.34
CA ILE A 50 -1.02 -7.55 -2.38
C ILE A 50 0.04 -8.60 -2.73
N ALA A 51 0.81 -8.38 -3.80
CA ALA A 51 1.85 -9.32 -4.22
C ALA A 51 2.91 -9.56 -3.13
N LEU A 52 3.28 -8.52 -2.37
CA LEU A 52 4.21 -8.65 -1.24
C LEU A 52 3.57 -9.37 -0.05
N ILE A 53 2.32 -9.08 0.28
CA ILE A 53 1.56 -9.78 1.33
C ILE A 53 1.44 -11.26 1.00
N GLU A 54 1.14 -11.60 -0.25
CA GLU A 54 1.07 -12.98 -0.73
C GLU A 54 2.43 -13.69 -0.67
N LYS A 55 3.49 -13.04 -1.16
CA LYS A 55 4.86 -13.58 -1.13
C LYS A 55 5.32 -13.96 0.27
N TYR A 56 4.92 -13.18 1.28
CA TYR A 56 5.33 -13.37 2.68
C TYR A 56 4.24 -14.01 3.55
N GLU A 57 3.14 -14.47 2.97
CA GLU A 57 2.03 -15.13 3.67
C GLU A 57 1.45 -14.30 4.84
N LEU A 58 1.34 -12.97 4.65
CA LEU A 58 0.96 -12.02 5.71
C LEU A 58 -0.56 -11.81 5.84
N GLN A 59 -1.41 -12.57 5.16
CA GLN A 59 -2.86 -12.35 5.07
C GLN A 59 -3.59 -12.41 6.43
N GLY A 60 -2.95 -12.96 7.48
CA GLY A 60 -3.49 -13.08 8.83
C GLY A 60 -2.85 -12.17 9.88
N TRP A 61 -1.87 -11.34 9.51
CA TRP A 61 -1.05 -10.62 10.48
C TRP A 61 -1.80 -9.53 11.25
N ASN A 62 -2.92 -9.02 10.71
CA ASN A 62 -3.72 -7.93 11.28
C ASN A 62 -4.90 -8.41 12.17
N ARG A 63 -4.84 -9.65 12.72
CA ARG A 63 -5.92 -10.23 13.57
C ARG A 63 -5.76 -10.00 15.08
N HIS A 64 -4.84 -9.14 15.53
CA HIS A 64 -4.60 -8.89 16.95
C HIS A 64 -4.72 -7.41 17.30
#